data_AF-A0A0L0HGE5-F1
#
_entry.id   AF-A0A0L0HGE5-F1
#
_cell.length_a   1.000
_cell.length_b   1.000
_cell.length_c   1.000
_cell.angle_alpha   90.00
_cell.angle_beta   90.00
_cell.angle_gamma   90.00
#
_symmetry.space_group_name_H-M   'P 1'
#
loop_
_entity.id
_entity.type
_entity.pdbx_description
1 polymer ?
#
loop_
_entity_poly.entity_id
_entity_poly.type
_entity_poly.pdbx_seq_one_letter_code
_entity_poly.pdbx_strand_id
1 'polypeptide(L)'
;MTNHDVDDTAPPKMYISQEELSKTQIPLAWRDYCSHLLPELNKCRTENYYLPWKCEQERVAWMKCQYDDYQRRMRKLEKRRAKEELERNASAVEGL
;
A
#
# COMPACT_ATOMS: atom_id res chain seq x y z
N MET A 1 14.03 14.38 -0.05
CA MET A 1 13.29 13.61 0.96
C MET A 1 13.63 12.14 0.76
N THR A 2 14.70 11.67 1.39
CA THR A 2 15.12 10.27 1.29
C THR A 2 14.21 9.43 2.18
N ASN A 3 13.55 8.41 1.60
CA ASN A 3 12.60 7.50 2.26
C ASN A 3 13.25 6.56 3.30
N HIS A 4 14.35 6.97 3.95
CA HIS A 4 15.14 6.11 4.82
C HIS A 4 14.63 6.05 6.27
N ASP A 5 13.81 7.01 6.70
CA ASP A 5 13.35 7.10 8.09
C ASP A 5 11.85 6.81 8.28
N VAL A 6 11.21 6.10 7.35
CA VAL A 6 9.81 5.67 7.54
C VAL A 6 9.81 4.41 8.40
N ASP A 7 9.39 4.57 9.66
CA ASP A 7 9.19 3.48 10.62
C ASP A 7 8.17 2.46 10.07
N ASP A 8 8.67 1.29 9.65
CA ASP A 8 7.85 0.19 9.13
C ASP A 8 7.36 -0.77 10.23
N THR A 9 7.61 -0.48 11.50
CA THR A 9 7.21 -1.35 12.61
C THR A 9 5.72 -1.21 12.93
N ALA A 10 5.17 -0.01 12.78
CA ALA A 10 3.75 0.25 12.99
C ALA A 10 2.90 -0.22 11.79
N PRO A 11 1.72 -0.81 12.03
CA PRO A 11 0.77 -1.10 10.95
C PRO A 11 0.31 0.21 10.29
N PRO A 12 0.18 0.26 8.95
CA PRO A 12 -0.34 1.44 8.27
C PRO A 12 -1.77 1.72 8.74
N LYS A 13 -2.11 3.01 8.82
CA LYS A 13 -3.43 3.45 9.28
C LYS A 13 -4.48 3.16 8.21
N MET A 14 -5.60 2.57 8.63
CA MET A 14 -6.78 2.41 7.79
C MET A 14 -7.70 3.62 7.97
N TYR A 15 -8.04 4.29 6.86
CA TYR A 15 -8.83 5.53 6.88
C TYR A 15 -10.30 5.35 6.51
N ILE A 16 -10.69 4.15 6.06
CA ILE A 16 -12.06 3.82 5.66
C ILE A 16 -12.56 2.65 6.51
N SER A 17 -13.79 2.74 7.00
CA SER A 17 -14.42 1.67 7.78
C SER A 17 -14.88 0.51 6.89
N GLN A 18 -15.11 -0.66 7.49
CA GLN A 18 -15.67 -1.81 6.77
C GLN A 18 -17.07 -1.52 6.21
N GLU A 19 -17.88 -0.76 6.96
CA GLU A 19 -19.21 -0.35 6.51
C GLU A 19 -19.13 0.54 5.27
N GLU A 20 -18.23 1.52 5.26
CA GLU A 20 -18.00 2.38 4.09
C GLU A 20 -17.45 1.62 2.88
N LEU A 21 -16.56 0.63 3.09
CA LEU A 21 -16.08 -0.26 2.01
C LEU A 21 -17.23 -1.07 1.38
N SER A 22 -18.20 -1.49 2.18
CA SER A 22 -19.38 -2.22 1.69
C SER A 22 -20.30 -1.31 0.85
N LYS A 23 -20.52 -0.07 1.30
CA LYS A 23 -21.35 0.94 0.62
C LYS A 23 -20.75 1.40 -0.70
N THR A 24 -19.42 1.53 -0.76
CA THR A 24 -18.70 2.06 -1.93
C THR A 24 -18.47 1.03 -3.03
N GLN A 25 -18.90 -0.23 -2.84
CA GLN A 25 -18.81 -1.32 -3.81
C GLN A 25 -17.41 -1.53 -4.41
N ILE A 26 -16.35 -1.25 -3.62
CA ILE A 26 -14.97 -1.44 -4.07
C ILE A 26 -14.70 -2.95 -4.21
N PRO A 27 -14.18 -3.43 -5.37
CA PRO A 27 -13.77 -4.82 -5.55
C PRO A 27 -12.75 -5.27 -4.51
N LEU A 28 -12.81 -6.54 -4.10
CA LEU A 28 -11.91 -7.11 -3.08
C LEU A 28 -10.43 -6.87 -3.38
N ALA A 29 -10.03 -6.91 -4.65
CA ALA A 29 -8.65 -6.68 -5.07
C ALA A 29 -8.12 -5.28 -4.74
N TRP A 30 -8.99 -4.29 -4.49
CA TRP A 30 -8.61 -2.91 -4.20
C TRP A 30 -8.99 -2.49 -2.78
N ARG A 31 -9.29 -3.44 -1.89
CA ARG A 31 -9.58 -3.22 -0.46
C ARG A 31 -8.31 -3.24 0.40
N ASP A 32 -7.37 -2.35 0.07
CA ASP A 32 -6.12 -2.14 0.78
C ASP A 32 -6.15 -0.86 1.65
N TYR A 33 -5.01 -0.46 2.21
CA TYR A 33 -4.92 0.75 3.03
C TYR A 33 -5.17 2.04 2.24
N CYS A 34 -5.12 1.99 0.91
CA CYS A 34 -5.33 3.12 0.00
C CYS A 34 -6.78 3.22 -0.51
N SER A 35 -7.67 2.30 -0.14
CA SER A 35 -9.07 2.27 -0.62
C SER A 35 -9.87 3.51 -0.28
N HIS A 36 -9.50 4.25 0.76
CA HIS A 36 -10.18 5.48 1.16
C HIS A 36 -10.15 6.58 0.08
N LEU A 37 -9.22 6.51 -0.89
CA LEU A 37 -9.11 7.45 -2.01
C LEU A 37 -9.97 7.06 -3.23
N LEU A 38 -10.39 5.79 -3.31
CA LEU A 38 -11.16 5.29 -4.45
C LEU A 38 -12.57 5.86 -4.56
N PRO A 39 -13.32 6.13 -3.47
CA PRO A 39 -14.64 6.76 -3.58
C PRO A 39 -14.58 8.12 -4.29
N GLU A 40 -13.60 8.97 -3.95
CA GLU A 40 -13.41 10.28 -4.59
C GLU A 40 -13.04 10.14 -6.07
N LEU A 41 -12.09 9.24 -6.37
CA LEU A 41 -11.68 8.97 -7.75
C LEU A 41 -12.83 8.40 -8.60
N ASN A 42 -13.62 7.47 -8.06
CA ASN A 42 -14.73 6.85 -8.77
C ASN A 42 -15.90 7.82 -8.97
N LYS A 43 -16.14 8.71 -8.00
CA LYS A 43 -17.08 9.82 -8.17
C LYS A 43 -16.67 10.71 -9.34
N CYS A 44 -15.42 11.21 -9.33
CA CYS A 44 -14.91 12.06 -10.41
C CYS A 44 -14.98 11.35 -11.77
N ARG A 45 -14.59 10.07 -11.83
CA ARG A 45 -14.65 9.26 -13.07
C ARG A 45 -16.07 9.14 -13.61
N THR A 46 -17.05 8.87 -12.76
CA THR A 46 -18.45 8.73 -13.16
C THR A 46 -19.01 10.06 -13.67
N GLU A 47 -18.74 11.17 -12.97
CA GLU A 47 -19.19 12.52 -13.36
C GLU A 47 -18.57 12.99 -14.68
N ASN A 48 -17.34 12.57 -14.99
CA ASN A 48 -16.60 12.97 -16.18
C ASN A 48 -16.53 11.87 -17.25
N TYR A 49 -17.40 10.86 -17.22
CA TYR A 49 -17.45 9.77 -18.21
C TYR A 49 -16.08 9.11 -18.47
N TYR A 50 -15.26 8.95 -17.43
CA TYR A 50 -13.95 8.31 -17.47
C TYR A 50 -12.95 8.93 -18.46
N LEU A 51 -13.06 10.22 -18.75
CA LEU A 51 -12.14 10.92 -19.64
C LEU A 51 -10.69 10.88 -19.09
N PRO A 52 -9.67 10.47 -19.88
CA PRO A 52 -8.31 10.24 -19.39
C PRO A 52 -7.59 11.46 -18.80
N TRP A 53 -7.94 12.67 -19.24
CA TRP A 53 -7.35 13.94 -18.81
C TRP A 53 -8.12 14.60 -17.65
N LYS A 54 -9.19 13.97 -17.16
CA LYS A 54 -9.92 14.40 -15.97
C LYS A 54 -9.51 13.52 -14.78
N CYS A 55 -9.73 14.04 -13.57
CA CYS A 55 -9.46 13.33 -12.32
C CYS A 55 -7.99 12.97 -12.06
N GLU A 56 -7.06 13.76 -12.60
CA GLU A 56 -5.62 13.49 -12.49
C GLU A 56 -5.15 13.58 -11.04
N GLN A 57 -5.64 14.56 -10.27
CA GLN A 57 -5.22 14.77 -8.89
C GLN A 57 -5.60 13.57 -8.00
N GLU A 58 -6.85 13.12 -8.10
CA GLU A 58 -7.38 11.96 -7.39
C GLU A 58 -6.65 10.67 -7.81
N ARG A 59 -6.36 10.54 -9.12
CA ARG A 59 -5.61 9.40 -9.64
C ARG A 59 -4.18 9.38 -9.10
N VAL A 60 -3.48 10.50 -9.15
CA VAL A 60 -2.09 10.63 -8.68
C VAL A 60 -2.02 10.41 -7.17
N ALA A 61 -2.97 10.93 -6.39
CA ALA A 61 -3.06 10.68 -4.97
C ALA A 61 -3.19 9.18 -4.65
N TRP A 62 -4.11 8.49 -5.32
CA TRP A 62 -4.27 7.04 -5.15
C TRP A 62 -3.03 6.26 -5.60
N MET A 63 -2.45 6.59 -6.76
CA MET A 63 -1.24 5.94 -7.27
C MET A 63 -0.03 6.15 -6.36
N LYS A 64 0.13 7.34 -5.79
CA LYS A 64 1.20 7.63 -4.83
C LYS A 64 1.03 6.78 -3.57
N CYS A 65 -0.19 6.70 -3.03
CA CYS A 65 -0.47 5.83 -1.88
C CYS A 65 -0.10 4.37 -2.17
N GLN A 66 -0.48 3.85 -3.34
CA GLN A 66 -0.14 2.48 -3.77
C GLN A 66 1.37 2.26 -3.87
N TYR A 67 2.08 3.24 -4.43
CA TYR A 67 3.53 3.19 -4.55
C TYR A 67 4.20 3.18 -3.18
N ASP A 68 3.78 4.06 -2.26
CA ASP A 68 4.32 4.13 -0.91
C ASP A 68 4.04 2.83 -0.13
N ASP A 69 2.87 2.23 -0.32
CA ASP A 69 2.51 0.93 0.25
C ASP A 69 3.38 -0.22 -0.30
N TYR A 70 3.63 -0.22 -1.61
CA TYR A 70 4.54 -1.16 -2.25
C TYR A 70 5.97 -1.03 -1.68
N GLN A 71 6.49 0.19 -1.58
CA GLN A 71 7.82 0.44 -1.02
C GLN A 71 7.93 -0.02 0.44
N ARG A 72 6.88 0.18 1.25
CA ARG A 72 6.80 -0.36 2.62
C ARG A 72 6.87 -1.90 2.61
N ARG A 73 6.12 -2.57 1.74
CA ARG A 73 6.13 -4.04 1.62
C ARG A 73 7.49 -4.58 1.17
N MET A 74 8.16 -3.90 0.24
CA MET A 74 9.51 -4.27 -0.22
C MET A 74 10.54 -4.17 0.91
N ARG A 75 10.54 -3.07 1.67
CA ARG A 75 11.43 -2.92 2.84
C ARG A 75 11.18 -4.00 3.90
N LYS A 76 9.92 -4.38 4.14
CA LYS A 76 9.58 -5.49 5.05
C LYS A 76 10.10 -6.83 4.53
N LEU A 77 10.03 -7.07 3.22
CA LEU A 77 10.55 -8.28 2.59
C LEU A 77 12.08 -8.36 2.68
N GLU A 78 12.78 -7.25 2.44
CA GLU A 78 14.24 -7.15 2.57
C GLU A 78 14.70 -7.43 4.00
N LYS A 79 14.05 -6.81 5.00
CA LYS A 79 14.31 -7.08 6.44
C LYS A 79 14.12 -8.56 6.78
N ARG A 80 13.08 -9.19 6.24
CA ARG A 80 12.82 -10.63 6.46
C ARG A 80 13.91 -11.50 5.82
N ARG A 81 14.30 -11.21 4.58
CA ARG A 81 15.36 -11.95 3.88
C ARG A 81 16.70 -11.85 4.61
N ALA A 82 17.07 -10.67 5.09
CA ALA A 82 18.29 -10.49 5.86
C ALA A 82 18.27 -11.29 7.18
N LYS A 83 17.13 -11.33 7.87
CA LYS A 83 16.97 -12.14 9.09
C LYS A 83 17.09 -13.64 8.80
N GLU A 84 16.41 -14.13 7.76
CA GLU A 84 16.48 -15.53 7.31
C GLU A 84 17.92 -15.93 6.92
N GLU A 85 18.68 -15.02 6.30
CA GLU A 85 20.08 -15.26 5.96
C GLU A 85 20.98 -15.33 7.19
N LEU A 86 20.80 -14.42 8.15
CA LEU A 86 21.53 -14.46 9.42
C LEU A 86 21.24 -15.75 10.21
N GLU A 87 19.98 -16.19 10.26
CA GLU A 87 19.56 -17.45 10.92
C GLU A 87 20.15 -18.68 10.22
N ARG A 88 20.14 -18.70 8.89
CA ARG A 88 20.78 -19.77 8.09
C ARG A 88 22.30 -19.80 8.31
N ASN A 89 22.95 -18.65 8.36
CA ASN A 89 24.39 -18.58 8.59
C ASN A 89 24.75 -19.00 10.04
N ALA A 90 23.94 -18.61 11.03
CA ALA A 90 24.13 -19.01 12.43
C ALA A 90 24.00 -20.54 12.62
N SER A 91 22.96 -21.15 12.04
CA SER A 91 22.78 -22.61 12.07
C SER A 91 23.88 -23.38 11.33
N ALA A 92 24.45 -22.82 10.25
CA ALA A 92 25.60 -23.41 9.58
C ALA A 92 26.87 -23.38 10.44
N VAL A 93 27.03 -22.35 11.30
CA VAL A 93 28.17 -22.23 12.23
C VAL A 93 28.02 -23.18 13.43
N GLU A 94 26.82 -23.34 14.00
CA GLU A 94 26.58 -24.28 15.11
C GLU A 94 26.71 -25.76 14.71
N GLY A 95 26.58 -26.07 13.42
CA GLY A 95 26.74 -27.42 12.88
C GLY A 95 28.18 -27.85 12.56
N LEU A 96 29.17 -26.95 12.73
CA LEU A 96 30.61 -27.19 12.56
C LEU A 96 31.31 -27.34 13.91
#